data_AF-D2J6X0-F1
#
_entry.id   AF-D2J6X0-F1
#
_cell.length_a   1.000
_cell.length_b   1.000
_cell.length_c   1.000
_cell.angle_alpha   90.00
_cell.angle_beta   90.00
_cell.angle_gamma   90.00
#
_symmetry.space_group_name_H-M   'P 1'
#
loop_
_entity.id
_entity.type
_entity.pdbx_description
1 polymer ?
#
loop_
_entity_poly.entity_id
_entity_poly.type
_entity_poly.pdbx_seq_one_letter_code
_entity_poly.pdbx_strand_id
1 'polypeptide(L)'
;MADWLIFAEKHDQAQKIADTLFDKGKATGNFNKGGFGGQSISSVLSGEVRIVHFSGHIYEMMMPPKQDNKYSLVTEEKTNRFGLKYGGEQKSLTEIFDNYPIQLNPNNIKWKFSQDKFKSLSANMKQLYMNSQNIIVSTDFDNEGEMIFRNWQLNNIKHPKWNSMYRAKMNSTTPKDIKYAFQHLIPYTQDNGVLKSMYAQGFARSMADYEYGLSFTFYGWMLAQKNNSKRGQYGRLKNSLLGVVYNQELAHDNFKPSSNYRIDMILPNGDVLKGDEEYTFKTEEQAKNFIDENKLSNEVHIDFEETEKVLSPPKLYSRNELLVALMKKHEKLLSKNDTWNTHLQTLYDQHSLLSYPRTDVQYISEEIYKTLQSLANTESVKKLLDIRIQSVTKSHDINNDLIFNTNQPPKKKHVDPSKLEGESHFALVPTDREPSNFNTLSKVEQAVYMEDLTRTMSIFCNNNITTQRAYHSEDSHFKATQTRTKQYGYKILLDNIKKDEGSFIDKGTYKVSYKVSEVKAKRPSLFTKVSLISMTKRVNWGTSATRDSTIEDLINKGSLVIKDNHLRINSDLKDTIQLLMDKGLIDFEMTSDWQTQLNKLSNYDQAIQFIESTRKDTEQVHRTFKDILS
;
A
#
# COMPACT_ATOMS: atom_id res chain seq x y z
N MET A 1 41.23 -2.75 -13.29
CA MET A 1 40.04 -2.23 -14.00
C MET A 1 39.00 -3.28 -13.72
N ALA A 2 37.88 -2.93 -13.08
CA ALA A 2 36.97 -3.97 -12.63
C ALA A 2 36.29 -4.62 -13.83
N ASP A 3 36.20 -5.95 -13.86
CA ASP A 3 35.41 -6.66 -14.87
C ASP A 3 33.91 -6.42 -14.64
N TRP A 4 33.50 -6.29 -13.37
CA TRP A 4 32.11 -6.05 -12.95
C TRP A 4 31.99 -4.97 -11.88
N LEU A 5 31.06 -4.04 -12.07
CA LEU A 5 30.62 -3.07 -11.07
C LEU A 5 29.13 -3.24 -10.76
N ILE A 6 28.81 -3.48 -9.49
CA ILE A 6 27.45 -3.70 -9.01
C ILE A 6 26.96 -2.46 -8.25
N PHE A 7 25.79 -1.95 -8.61
CA PHE A 7 25.09 -0.85 -7.94
C PHE A 7 23.93 -1.37 -7.10
N ALA A 8 24.07 -1.37 -5.78
CA ALA A 8 22.98 -1.63 -4.84
C ALA A 8 22.28 -0.33 -4.41
N GLU A 9 21.04 -0.42 -3.92
CA GLU A 9 20.26 0.74 -3.46
C GLU A 9 20.71 1.27 -2.09
N LYS A 10 21.17 0.37 -1.22
CA LYS A 10 21.50 0.65 0.17
C LYS A 10 22.61 -0.26 0.69
N HIS A 11 23.19 0.14 1.82
CA HIS A 11 24.31 -0.55 2.44
C HIS A 11 24.03 -2.02 2.75
N ASP A 12 22.94 -2.31 3.48
CA ASP A 12 22.61 -3.68 3.89
C ASP A 12 22.41 -4.62 2.69
N GLN A 13 21.79 -4.12 1.62
CA GLN A 13 21.65 -4.87 0.36
C GLN A 13 23.02 -5.14 -0.28
N ALA A 14 23.89 -4.14 -0.34
CA ALA A 14 25.25 -4.28 -0.86
C ALA A 14 26.08 -5.30 -0.07
N GLN A 15 25.96 -5.27 1.25
CA GLN A 15 26.62 -6.20 2.15
C GLN A 15 26.13 -7.63 1.91
N LYS A 16 24.82 -7.86 1.80
CA LYS A 16 24.28 -9.20 1.50
C LYS A 16 24.70 -9.72 0.14
N ILE A 17 24.75 -8.86 -0.88
CA ILE A 17 25.27 -9.22 -2.20
C ILE A 17 26.73 -9.63 -2.07
N ALA A 18 27.55 -8.86 -1.34
CA ALA A 18 28.95 -9.17 -1.10
C ALA A 18 29.13 -10.51 -0.37
N ASP A 19 28.43 -10.69 0.76
CA ASP A 19 28.49 -11.91 1.58
C ASP A 19 28.09 -13.16 0.79
N THR A 20 27.19 -13.00 -0.17
CA THR A 20 26.69 -14.11 -1.00
C THR A 20 27.60 -14.39 -2.19
N LEU A 21 28.05 -13.34 -2.89
CA LEU A 21 28.78 -13.47 -4.14
C LEU A 21 30.28 -13.66 -3.93
N PHE A 22 30.87 -13.18 -2.84
CA PHE A 22 32.31 -13.25 -2.58
C PHE A 22 32.69 -14.51 -1.81
N ASP A 23 32.28 -15.65 -2.33
CA ASP A 23 32.41 -16.97 -1.69
C ASP A 23 33.74 -17.69 -1.97
N LYS A 24 34.62 -17.12 -2.78
CA LYS A 24 35.96 -17.69 -3.09
C LYS A 24 37.13 -16.96 -2.43
N GLY A 25 36.92 -15.84 -1.75
CA GLY A 25 38.01 -15.07 -1.18
C GLY A 25 37.56 -13.84 -0.39
N LYS A 26 38.52 -13.15 0.24
CA LYS A 26 38.24 -11.96 1.03
C LYS A 26 38.14 -10.72 0.13
N ALA A 27 37.02 -10.02 0.23
CA ALA A 27 36.86 -8.70 -0.37
C ALA A 27 37.59 -7.62 0.45
N THR A 28 37.99 -6.56 -0.22
CA THR A 28 38.66 -5.39 0.36
C THR A 28 38.05 -4.10 -0.17
N GLY A 29 38.41 -2.97 0.44
CA GLY A 29 37.98 -1.65 0.01
C GLY A 29 36.79 -1.13 0.81
N ASN A 30 36.07 -0.18 0.23
CA ASN A 30 34.96 0.51 0.91
C ASN A 30 33.89 0.84 -0.13
N PHE A 31 32.63 0.49 0.16
CA PHE A 31 31.51 0.70 -0.75
C PHE A 31 31.33 2.15 -1.23
N ASN A 32 31.71 3.15 -0.43
CA ASN A 32 31.53 4.58 -0.73
C ASN A 32 32.77 5.24 -1.35
N LYS A 33 33.90 4.51 -1.44
CA LYS A 33 35.17 5.02 -1.98
C LYS A 33 35.53 4.26 -3.26
N GLY A 34 36.45 3.29 -3.16
CA GLY A 34 36.93 2.48 -4.31
C GLY A 34 36.05 1.28 -4.66
N GLY A 35 34.87 1.15 -4.06
CA GLY A 35 34.05 -0.05 -4.14
C GLY A 35 34.60 -1.18 -3.25
N PHE A 36 33.69 -2.01 -2.75
CA PHE A 36 34.05 -3.19 -1.96
C PHE A 36 34.12 -4.42 -2.88
N GLY A 37 35.22 -5.17 -2.86
CA GLY A 37 35.37 -6.36 -3.70
C GLY A 37 36.82 -6.79 -3.93
N GLY A 38 37.07 -7.48 -5.04
CA GLY A 38 38.37 -8.09 -5.32
C GLY A 38 38.40 -8.97 -6.58
N GLN A 39 39.58 -9.51 -6.88
CA GLN A 39 39.86 -10.32 -8.07
C GLN A 39 39.48 -11.78 -7.86
N SER A 40 38.67 -12.34 -8.76
CA SER A 40 38.30 -13.76 -8.83
C SER A 40 37.72 -14.33 -7.52
N ILE A 41 37.09 -13.46 -6.71
CA ILE A 41 36.53 -13.80 -5.41
C ILE A 41 35.08 -14.32 -5.48
N SER A 42 34.48 -14.37 -6.68
CA SER A 42 33.10 -14.83 -6.88
C SER A 42 32.97 -16.15 -7.63
N SER A 43 32.04 -17.00 -7.19
CA SER A 43 31.60 -18.19 -7.92
C SER A 43 30.69 -17.90 -9.11
N VAL A 44 30.01 -16.75 -9.10
CA VAL A 44 29.01 -16.38 -10.11
C VAL A 44 29.61 -15.47 -11.19
N LEU A 45 30.42 -14.48 -10.78
CA LEU A 45 31.03 -13.53 -11.69
C LEU A 45 32.54 -13.78 -11.79
N SER A 46 33.07 -13.88 -13.01
CA SER A 46 34.51 -14.01 -13.26
C SER A 46 35.22 -12.66 -13.16
N GLY A 47 36.50 -12.66 -12.79
CA GLY A 47 37.33 -11.46 -12.81
C GLY A 47 37.23 -10.57 -11.56
N GLU A 48 37.61 -9.30 -11.68
CA GLU A 48 37.52 -8.29 -10.63
C GLU A 48 36.08 -7.79 -10.48
N VAL A 49 35.49 -8.02 -9.30
CA VAL A 49 34.14 -7.55 -8.97
C VAL A 49 34.22 -6.45 -7.92
N ARG A 50 33.50 -5.35 -8.14
CA ARG A 50 33.36 -4.24 -7.19
C ARG A 50 31.88 -3.97 -6.93
N ILE A 51 31.52 -3.69 -5.69
CA ILE A 51 30.17 -3.30 -5.28
C ILE A 51 30.20 -1.89 -4.70
N VAL A 52 29.23 -1.08 -5.10
CA VAL A 52 28.91 0.24 -4.53
C VAL A 52 27.43 0.28 -4.15
N HIS A 53 27.04 1.26 -3.35
CA HIS A 53 25.64 1.43 -3.00
C HIS A 53 25.20 2.89 -2.95
N PHE A 54 23.94 3.13 -3.29
CA PHE A 54 23.26 4.39 -3.04
C PHE A 54 22.87 4.51 -1.55
N SER A 55 22.12 5.55 -1.21
CA SER A 55 21.51 5.69 0.12
C SER A 55 20.07 6.18 -0.09
N GLY A 56 19.32 5.43 -0.91
CA GLY A 56 18.10 5.91 -1.55
C GLY A 56 18.40 6.97 -2.62
N HIS A 57 17.48 7.91 -2.81
CA HIS A 57 17.67 9.04 -3.74
C HIS A 57 18.77 9.99 -3.30
N ILE A 58 19.89 9.97 -4.03
CA ILE A 58 20.99 10.94 -3.85
C ILE A 58 20.80 12.20 -4.68
N TYR A 59 19.86 12.19 -5.62
CA TYR A 59 19.43 13.34 -6.43
C TYR A 59 17.98 13.70 -6.13
N GLU A 60 17.69 14.99 -6.18
CA GLU A 60 16.32 15.53 -6.15
C GLU A 60 16.16 16.61 -7.22
N MET A 61 14.94 16.83 -7.70
CA MET A 61 14.66 17.89 -8.67
C MET A 61 14.95 19.26 -8.04
N MET A 62 15.61 20.13 -8.79
CA MET A 62 15.84 21.51 -8.33
C MET A 62 14.52 22.27 -8.23
N MET A 63 14.44 23.25 -7.32
CA MET A 63 13.24 24.10 -7.25
C MET A 63 13.05 24.88 -8.57
N PRO A 64 11.79 25.13 -8.99
CA PRO A 64 11.48 25.82 -10.25
C PRO A 64 12.28 27.11 -10.52
N PRO A 65 12.54 28.00 -9.54
CA PRO A 65 13.35 29.22 -9.76
C PRO A 65 14.79 28.98 -10.23
N LYS A 66 15.34 27.78 -10.01
CA LYS A 66 16.69 27.40 -10.48
C LYS A 66 16.66 26.69 -11.84
N GLN A 67 15.48 26.27 -12.27
CA GLN A 67 15.26 25.60 -13.54
C GLN A 67 14.87 26.62 -14.62
N ASP A 68 13.97 27.55 -14.27
CA ASP A 68 13.46 28.62 -15.15
C ASP A 68 13.30 29.92 -14.35
N ASN A 69 13.87 31.01 -14.88
CA ASN A 69 13.89 32.33 -14.24
C ASN A 69 12.49 32.93 -14.08
N LYS A 70 11.49 32.49 -14.85
CA LYS A 70 10.12 33.02 -14.71
C LYS A 70 9.54 32.74 -13.31
N TYR A 71 9.91 31.62 -12.69
CA TYR A 71 9.51 31.27 -11.33
C TYR A 71 10.34 31.97 -10.24
N SER A 72 11.34 32.79 -10.61
CA SER A 72 12.09 33.59 -9.63
C SER A 72 11.17 34.51 -8.84
N LEU A 73 11.40 34.59 -7.52
CA LEU A 73 10.71 35.52 -6.63
C LEU A 73 11.24 36.95 -6.75
N VAL A 74 12.36 37.15 -7.45
CA VAL A 74 12.96 38.47 -7.71
C VAL A 74 13.03 38.75 -9.21
N THR A 75 12.96 40.02 -9.58
CA THR A 75 13.17 40.51 -10.95
C THR A 75 14.61 40.26 -11.39
N GLU A 76 14.82 40.12 -12.70
CA GLU A 76 16.14 39.89 -13.25
C GLU A 76 17.02 41.14 -13.05
N GLU A 77 18.19 40.96 -12.44
CA GLU A 77 19.19 42.03 -12.28
C GLU A 77 19.86 42.29 -13.64
N LYS A 78 19.63 43.48 -14.19
CA LYS A 78 20.19 43.93 -15.47
C LYS A 78 21.17 45.07 -15.23
N THR A 79 22.22 45.13 -16.04
CA THR A 79 23.16 46.25 -16.05
C THR A 79 22.91 47.08 -17.29
N ASN A 80 22.65 48.38 -17.15
CA ASN A 80 22.47 49.25 -18.30
C ASN A 80 23.81 49.58 -18.97
N ARG A 81 23.75 50.27 -20.12
CA ARG A 81 24.94 50.71 -20.89
C ARG A 81 25.91 51.62 -20.12
N PHE A 82 25.52 52.10 -18.94
CA PHE A 82 26.33 52.96 -18.06
C PHE A 82 26.88 52.21 -16.84
N GLY A 83 26.72 50.89 -16.75
CA GLY A 83 27.20 50.09 -15.62
C GLY A 83 26.31 50.14 -14.37
N LEU A 84 25.15 50.81 -14.44
CA LEU A 84 24.19 50.83 -13.33
C LEU A 84 23.33 49.57 -13.36
N LYS A 85 23.25 48.89 -12.21
CA LYS A 85 22.41 47.72 -12.03
C LYS A 85 21.01 48.11 -11.61
N TYR A 86 20.00 47.47 -12.19
CA TYR A 86 18.59 47.64 -11.85
C TYR A 86 17.87 46.27 -11.92
N GLY A 87 16.79 46.10 -11.17
CA GLY A 87 16.19 44.79 -10.91
C GLY A 87 16.79 44.08 -9.69
N GLY A 88 16.40 42.83 -9.44
CA GLY A 88 16.70 42.12 -8.19
C GLY A 88 15.69 42.39 -7.07
N GLU A 89 14.66 43.21 -7.34
CA GLU A 89 13.57 43.50 -6.41
C GLU A 89 12.60 42.31 -6.32
N GLN A 90 11.95 42.16 -5.16
CA GLN A 90 10.94 41.11 -4.95
C GLN A 90 9.72 41.36 -5.85
N LYS A 91 9.34 40.37 -6.65
CA LYS A 91 8.14 40.42 -7.48
C LYS A 91 6.89 40.53 -6.60
N SER A 92 5.89 41.25 -7.09
CA SER A 92 4.57 41.26 -6.47
C SER A 92 3.94 39.86 -6.49
N LEU A 93 2.99 39.62 -5.58
CA LEU A 93 2.27 38.33 -5.53
C LEU A 93 1.52 38.05 -6.83
N THR A 94 0.97 39.07 -7.47
CA THR A 94 0.29 38.96 -8.77
C THR A 94 1.26 38.50 -9.86
N GLU A 95 2.45 39.12 -9.95
CA GLU A 95 3.48 38.70 -10.91
C GLU A 95 3.97 37.28 -10.67
N ILE A 96 4.09 36.86 -9.40
CA ILE A 96 4.43 35.46 -9.08
C ILE A 96 3.30 34.53 -9.51
N PHE A 97 2.05 34.87 -9.18
CA PHE A 97 0.88 34.05 -9.48
C PHE A 97 0.65 33.87 -10.99
N ASP A 98 0.88 34.91 -11.79
CA ASP A 98 0.74 34.83 -13.26
C ASP A 98 1.75 33.89 -13.93
N ASN A 99 2.82 33.49 -13.22
CA ASN A 99 3.78 32.49 -13.69
C ASN A 99 3.37 31.04 -13.34
N TYR A 100 2.28 30.84 -12.60
CA TYR A 100 1.75 29.51 -12.25
C TYR A 100 0.66 29.07 -13.25
N PRO A 101 0.35 27.76 -13.34
CA PRO A 101 0.95 26.65 -12.62
C PRO A 101 2.38 26.34 -13.05
N ILE A 102 3.12 25.62 -12.20
CA ILE A 102 4.48 25.19 -12.52
C ILE A 102 4.43 24.17 -13.66
N GLN A 103 5.10 24.51 -14.75
CA GLN A 103 5.38 23.66 -15.89
C GLN A 103 6.89 23.72 -16.19
N LEU A 104 7.61 22.63 -15.94
CA LEU A 104 9.05 22.52 -16.19
C LEU A 104 9.30 21.84 -17.53
N ASN A 105 10.44 22.11 -18.17
CA ASN A 105 10.78 21.42 -19.42
C ASN A 105 11.21 19.97 -19.12
N PRO A 106 10.43 18.93 -19.49
CA PRO A 106 10.75 17.55 -19.15
C PRO A 106 12.05 17.07 -19.81
N ASN A 107 12.45 17.66 -20.93
CA ASN A 107 13.69 17.33 -21.64
C ASN A 107 14.93 18.02 -21.05
N ASN A 108 14.77 18.93 -20.09
CA ASN A 108 15.86 19.68 -19.48
C ASN A 108 15.64 19.90 -17.98
N ILE A 109 15.30 18.82 -17.26
CA ILE A 109 15.16 18.85 -15.81
C ILE A 109 16.55 18.96 -15.17
N LYS A 110 16.70 19.97 -14.30
CA LYS A 110 17.92 20.13 -13.51
C LYS A 110 17.77 19.41 -12.18
N TRP A 111 18.76 18.59 -11.86
CA TRP A 111 18.84 17.85 -10.61
C TRP A 111 19.92 18.44 -9.71
N LYS A 112 19.71 18.37 -8.41
CA LYS A 112 20.74 18.65 -7.40
C LYS A 112 20.92 17.45 -6.49
N PHE A 113 22.06 17.39 -5.81
CA PHE A 113 22.22 16.41 -4.73
C PHE A 113 21.21 16.71 -3.62
N SER A 114 20.56 15.67 -3.10
CA SER A 114 19.64 15.80 -1.97
C SER A 114 20.37 16.19 -0.68
N GLN A 115 21.65 15.79 -0.55
CA GLN A 115 22.55 16.22 0.52
C GLN A 115 23.97 16.37 -0.04
N ASP A 116 24.71 17.38 0.43
CA ASP A 116 26.08 17.67 -0.06
C ASP A 116 27.05 16.49 0.12
N LYS A 117 26.85 15.68 1.16
CA LYS A 117 27.65 14.47 1.43
C LYS A 117 27.63 13.45 0.29
N PHE A 118 26.61 13.47 -0.57
CA PHE A 118 26.49 12.54 -1.69
C PHE A 118 27.33 12.92 -2.91
N LYS A 119 27.88 14.15 -2.96
CA LYS A 119 28.72 14.59 -4.08
C LYS A 119 29.97 13.73 -4.26
N SER A 120 30.67 13.43 -3.16
CA SER A 120 31.86 12.57 -3.18
C SER A 120 31.51 11.13 -3.54
N LEU A 121 30.43 10.59 -2.98
CA LEU A 121 29.90 9.27 -3.31
C LEU A 121 29.61 9.14 -4.82
N SER A 122 28.89 10.10 -5.39
CA SER A 122 28.54 10.10 -6.82
C SER A 122 29.76 10.20 -7.72
N ALA A 123 30.74 11.03 -7.35
CA ALA A 123 32.00 11.16 -8.10
C ALA A 123 32.79 9.84 -8.12
N ASN A 124 32.85 9.15 -6.97
CA ASN A 124 33.51 7.85 -6.84
C ASN A 124 32.80 6.79 -7.70
N MET A 125 31.47 6.71 -7.62
CA MET A 125 30.67 5.82 -8.48
C MET A 125 30.92 6.08 -9.96
N LYS A 126 31.04 7.35 -10.36
CA LYS A 126 31.29 7.72 -11.76
C LYS A 126 32.66 7.25 -12.21
N GLN A 127 33.68 7.44 -11.39
CA GLN A 127 35.04 6.97 -11.68
C GLN A 127 35.07 5.45 -11.83
N LEU A 128 34.43 4.71 -10.91
CA LEU A 128 34.33 3.27 -10.99
C LEU A 128 33.58 2.83 -12.25
N TYR A 129 32.42 3.42 -12.54
CA TYR A 129 31.63 3.13 -13.73
C TYR A 129 32.46 3.28 -15.02
N MET A 130 33.24 4.36 -15.14
CA MET A 130 34.11 4.56 -16.31
C MET A 130 35.19 3.49 -16.39
N ASN A 131 35.74 3.06 -15.25
CA ASN A 131 36.82 2.08 -15.11
C ASN A 131 36.34 0.62 -14.91
N SER A 132 35.12 0.31 -15.32
CA SER A 132 34.56 -1.05 -15.28
C SER A 132 34.11 -1.54 -16.65
N GLN A 133 34.28 -2.81 -16.96
CA GLN A 133 33.84 -3.37 -18.24
C GLN A 133 32.33 -3.57 -18.26
N ASN A 134 31.78 -4.26 -17.26
CA ASN A 134 30.36 -4.57 -17.14
C ASN A 134 29.75 -3.90 -15.91
N ILE A 135 28.48 -3.50 -16.01
CA ILE A 135 27.73 -2.85 -14.94
C ILE A 135 26.47 -3.66 -14.62
N ILE A 136 26.24 -3.94 -13.35
CA ILE A 136 25.02 -4.60 -12.86
C ILE A 136 24.26 -3.62 -11.97
N VAL A 137 23.00 -3.37 -12.30
CA VAL A 137 22.09 -2.56 -11.51
C VAL A 137 21.24 -3.49 -10.65
N SER A 138 21.47 -3.47 -9.34
CA SER A 138 20.81 -4.33 -8.34
C SER A 138 20.05 -3.53 -7.29
N THR A 139 19.61 -2.31 -7.63
CA THR A 139 18.59 -1.59 -6.84
C THR A 139 17.29 -2.38 -6.81
N ASP A 140 16.34 -2.04 -5.92
CA ASP A 140 15.07 -2.76 -5.84
C ASP A 140 14.38 -2.80 -7.21
N PHE A 141 13.73 -3.92 -7.56
CA PHE A 141 13.18 -4.17 -8.89
C PHE A 141 11.80 -3.53 -9.06
N ASP A 142 11.70 -2.23 -8.78
CA ASP A 142 10.49 -1.42 -8.90
C ASP A 142 10.78 -0.09 -9.63
N ASN A 143 9.73 0.71 -9.83
CA ASN A 143 9.85 2.01 -10.51
C ASN A 143 10.81 2.97 -9.76
N GLU A 144 10.91 2.84 -8.44
CA GLU A 144 11.72 3.72 -7.60
C GLU A 144 13.21 3.37 -7.68
N GLY A 145 13.55 2.08 -7.55
CA GLY A 145 14.91 1.58 -7.69
C GLY A 145 15.47 1.82 -9.09
N GLU A 146 14.62 1.77 -10.12
CA GLU A 146 14.98 2.17 -11.48
C GLU A 146 15.28 3.68 -11.55
N MET A 147 14.41 4.53 -10.99
CA MET A 147 14.63 5.98 -10.94
C MET A 147 15.90 6.39 -10.20
N ILE A 148 16.23 5.75 -9.07
CA ILE A 148 17.46 6.02 -8.30
C ILE A 148 18.70 5.89 -9.19
N PHE A 149 18.82 4.76 -9.90
CA PHE A 149 19.97 4.51 -10.77
C PHE A 149 19.95 5.43 -12.01
N ARG A 150 18.79 5.58 -12.67
CA ARG A 150 18.66 6.41 -13.88
C ARG A 150 18.97 7.87 -13.63
N ASN A 151 18.48 8.44 -12.52
CA ASN A 151 18.78 9.82 -12.14
C ASN A 151 20.28 10.02 -11.93
N TRP A 152 20.95 9.09 -11.24
CA TRP A 152 22.39 9.15 -11.10
C TRP A 152 23.11 9.04 -12.46
N GLN A 153 22.73 8.06 -13.28
CA GLN A 153 23.36 7.83 -14.58
C GLN A 153 23.24 9.05 -15.50
N LEU A 154 22.05 9.62 -15.67
CA LEU A 154 21.78 10.77 -16.54
C LEU A 154 22.58 12.02 -16.14
N ASN A 155 22.79 12.22 -14.83
CA ASN A 155 23.54 13.37 -14.32
C ASN A 155 25.06 13.19 -14.36
N ASN A 156 25.56 11.97 -14.55
CA ASN A 156 27.00 11.67 -14.42
C ASN A 156 27.64 11.12 -15.70
N ILE A 157 26.87 10.43 -16.54
CA ILE A 157 27.36 9.62 -17.67
C ILE A 157 26.80 10.15 -18.99
N LYS A 158 27.66 10.69 -19.85
CA LYS A 158 27.27 11.19 -21.18
C LYS A 158 26.96 10.08 -22.18
N HIS A 159 27.74 9.00 -22.13
CA HIS A 159 27.62 7.84 -23.04
C HIS A 159 27.51 6.56 -22.21
N PRO A 160 26.28 6.12 -21.87
CA PRO A 160 26.08 4.90 -21.12
C PRO A 160 26.55 3.66 -21.88
N LYS A 161 27.09 2.69 -21.15
CA LYS A 161 27.60 1.41 -21.68
C LYS A 161 26.47 0.40 -21.94
N TRP A 162 25.39 0.77 -22.62
CA TRP A 162 24.17 -0.04 -22.78
C TRP A 162 24.41 -1.53 -23.15
N ASN A 163 25.42 -1.80 -23.97
CA ASN A 163 25.77 -3.15 -24.43
C ASN A 163 26.51 -4.02 -23.39
N SER A 164 26.87 -3.44 -22.24
CA SER A 164 27.60 -4.08 -21.15
C SER A 164 26.94 -3.77 -19.80
N MET A 165 25.61 -3.60 -19.82
CA MET A 165 24.81 -3.33 -18.63
C MET A 165 23.76 -4.42 -18.41
N TYR A 166 23.49 -4.71 -17.15
CA TYR A 166 22.59 -5.76 -16.71
C TYR A 166 21.74 -5.33 -15.51
N ARG A 167 20.54 -5.89 -15.35
CA ARG A 167 19.67 -5.74 -14.18
C ARG A 167 19.62 -7.06 -13.41
N ALA A 168 19.81 -7.00 -12.10
CA ALA A 168 19.53 -8.13 -11.22
C ALA A 168 18.11 -8.01 -10.65
N LYS A 169 17.26 -9.02 -10.88
CA LYS A 169 15.90 -9.09 -10.31
C LYS A 169 15.93 -9.94 -9.03
N MET A 170 15.97 -9.28 -7.87
CA MET A 170 15.95 -9.96 -6.57
C MET A 170 14.54 -9.86 -5.95
N ASN A 171 13.94 -11.01 -5.65
CA ASN A 171 12.63 -11.07 -4.97
C ASN A 171 12.74 -11.21 -3.45
N SER A 172 13.87 -11.68 -2.96
CA SER A 172 14.27 -11.67 -1.56
C SER A 172 15.77 -11.37 -1.45
N THR A 173 16.26 -11.23 -0.23
CA THR A 173 17.69 -11.01 0.05
C THR A 173 18.34 -12.27 0.66
N THR A 174 17.82 -13.47 0.34
CA THR A 174 18.47 -14.72 0.73
C THR A 174 19.64 -15.06 -0.19
N PRO A 175 20.68 -15.78 0.28
CA PRO A 175 21.82 -16.13 -0.56
C PRO A 175 21.45 -16.91 -1.82
N LYS A 176 20.42 -17.75 -1.75
CA LYS A 176 19.91 -18.51 -2.90
C LYS A 176 19.35 -17.58 -3.97
N ASP A 177 18.43 -16.69 -3.58
CA ASP A 177 17.80 -15.74 -4.51
C ASP A 177 18.80 -14.74 -5.10
N ILE A 178 19.75 -14.27 -4.29
CA ILE A 178 20.83 -13.40 -4.77
C ILE A 178 21.67 -14.15 -5.82
N LYS A 179 22.16 -15.37 -5.53
CA LYS A 179 22.93 -16.15 -6.53
C LYS A 179 22.12 -16.37 -7.81
N TYR A 180 20.85 -16.74 -7.67
CA TYR A 180 19.96 -16.94 -8.81
C TYR A 180 19.82 -15.66 -9.66
N ALA A 181 19.59 -14.50 -9.05
CA ALA A 181 19.43 -13.23 -9.75
C ALA A 181 20.70 -12.81 -10.51
N PHE A 182 21.89 -13.09 -9.97
CA PHE A 182 23.18 -12.79 -10.61
C PHE A 182 23.59 -13.83 -11.66
N GLN A 183 23.03 -15.03 -11.62
CA GLN A 183 23.17 -16.02 -12.69
C GLN A 183 22.21 -15.75 -13.86
N HIS A 184 21.06 -15.14 -13.60
CA HIS A 184 19.99 -14.85 -14.57
C HIS A 184 19.83 -13.34 -14.79
N LEU A 185 20.95 -12.66 -15.08
CA LEU A 185 20.97 -11.23 -15.32
C LEU A 185 20.14 -10.84 -16.54
N ILE A 186 19.28 -9.83 -16.38
CA ILE A 186 18.46 -9.29 -17.46
C ILE A 186 19.30 -8.25 -18.22
N PRO A 187 19.41 -8.31 -19.56
CA PRO A 187 20.08 -7.27 -20.33
C PRO A 187 19.46 -5.88 -20.08
N TYR A 188 20.28 -4.91 -19.66
CA TYR A 188 19.88 -3.53 -19.39
C TYR A 188 20.14 -2.67 -20.64
N THR A 189 19.37 -2.93 -21.68
CA THR A 189 19.48 -2.21 -22.95
C THR A 189 18.50 -1.03 -22.98
N GLN A 190 18.76 -0.06 -23.86
CA GLN A 190 17.86 1.07 -24.10
C GLN A 190 16.45 0.62 -24.55
N ASP A 191 16.34 -0.57 -25.15
CA ASP A 191 15.10 -1.11 -25.70
C ASP A 191 14.44 -2.20 -24.87
N ASN A 192 14.94 -2.47 -23.65
CA ASN A 192 14.27 -3.38 -22.73
C ASN A 192 12.91 -2.79 -22.29
N GLY A 193 11.82 -3.41 -22.76
CA GLY A 193 10.46 -2.89 -22.54
C GLY A 193 10.06 -2.75 -21.08
N VAL A 194 10.47 -3.69 -20.20
CA VAL A 194 10.14 -3.64 -18.76
C VAL A 194 10.85 -2.46 -18.09
N LEU A 195 12.14 -2.28 -18.36
CA LEU A 195 12.94 -1.21 -17.75
C LEU A 195 12.52 0.18 -18.27
N LYS A 196 12.21 0.29 -19.57
CA LYS A 196 11.63 1.51 -20.16
C LYS A 196 10.31 1.88 -19.51
N SER A 197 9.45 0.89 -19.32
CA SER A 197 8.17 1.05 -18.63
C SER A 197 8.38 1.54 -17.20
N MET A 198 9.20 0.86 -16.39
CA MET A 198 9.50 1.27 -15.01
C MET A 198 10.01 2.71 -14.90
N TYR A 199 10.98 3.08 -15.75
CA TYR A 199 11.51 4.45 -15.78
C TYR A 199 10.43 5.46 -16.20
N ALA A 200 9.67 5.18 -17.26
CA ALA A 200 8.60 6.06 -17.74
C ALA A 200 7.55 6.32 -16.66
N GLN A 201 7.11 5.27 -15.96
CA GLN A 201 6.14 5.37 -14.87
C GLN A 201 6.70 6.16 -13.67
N GLY A 202 7.94 5.90 -13.28
CA GLY A 202 8.61 6.61 -12.19
C GLY A 202 8.83 8.09 -12.50
N PHE A 203 9.29 8.40 -13.71
CA PHE A 203 9.53 9.76 -14.17
C PHE A 203 8.25 10.57 -14.28
N ALA A 204 7.23 10.03 -14.98
CA ALA A 204 5.93 10.65 -15.13
C ALA A 204 5.28 10.99 -13.78
N ARG A 205 5.31 10.04 -12.84
CA ARG A 205 4.79 10.24 -11.48
C ARG A 205 5.55 11.33 -10.75
N SER A 206 6.89 11.26 -10.76
CA SER A 206 7.75 12.23 -10.08
C SER A 206 7.50 13.64 -10.61
N MET A 207 7.39 13.79 -11.93
CA MET A 207 7.15 15.07 -12.58
C MET A 207 5.75 15.62 -12.27
N ALA A 208 4.71 14.84 -12.49
CA ALA A 208 3.33 15.28 -12.31
C ALA A 208 3.03 15.63 -10.83
N ASP A 209 3.48 14.79 -9.89
CA ASP A 209 3.28 15.09 -8.47
C ASP A 209 4.14 16.29 -8.00
N TYR A 210 5.30 16.56 -8.62
CA TYR A 210 6.13 17.74 -8.31
C TYR A 210 5.50 19.04 -8.83
N GLU A 211 5.09 19.08 -10.11
CA GLU A 211 4.42 20.23 -10.73
C GLU A 211 3.10 20.56 -10.02
N TYR A 212 2.23 19.54 -9.83
CA TYR A 212 0.96 19.70 -9.15
C TYR A 212 1.16 20.08 -7.68
N GLY A 213 2.02 19.34 -6.96
CA GLY A 213 2.25 19.53 -5.53
C GLY A 213 2.80 20.91 -5.18
N LEU A 214 3.79 21.40 -5.92
CA LEU A 214 4.34 22.74 -5.71
C LEU A 214 3.35 23.84 -6.07
N SER A 215 2.59 23.67 -7.16
CA SER A 215 1.54 24.60 -7.57
C SER A 215 0.46 24.73 -6.49
N PHE A 216 -0.07 23.60 -6.03
CA PHE A 216 -1.11 23.57 -5.00
C PHE A 216 -0.59 24.04 -3.64
N THR A 217 0.67 23.75 -3.31
CA THR A 217 1.32 24.24 -2.08
C THR A 217 1.44 25.76 -2.08
N PHE A 218 1.68 26.38 -3.23
CA PHE A 218 1.69 27.84 -3.38
C PHE A 218 0.28 28.42 -3.24
N TYR A 219 -0.71 27.84 -3.92
CA TYR A 219 -2.10 28.29 -3.80
C TYR A 219 -2.64 28.18 -2.37
N GLY A 220 -2.37 27.07 -1.70
CA GLY A 220 -2.75 26.87 -0.30
C GLY A 220 -2.05 27.85 0.66
N TRP A 221 -0.81 28.24 0.36
CA TRP A 221 -0.13 29.29 1.12
C TRP A 221 -0.80 30.66 0.89
N MET A 222 -1.11 31.04 -0.35
CA MET A 222 -1.81 32.30 -0.64
C MET A 222 -3.19 32.37 0.03
N LEU A 223 -3.94 31.27 -0.02
CA LEU A 223 -5.24 31.17 0.62
C LEU A 223 -5.13 31.32 2.15
N ALA A 224 -4.14 30.68 2.76
CA ALA A 224 -3.88 30.82 4.19
C ALA A 224 -3.50 32.26 4.59
N GLN A 225 -2.72 32.96 3.75
CA GLN A 225 -2.41 34.38 3.96
C GLN A 225 -3.66 35.25 3.84
N LYS A 226 -4.47 35.07 2.78
CA LYS A 226 -5.71 35.83 2.54
C LYS A 226 -6.71 35.66 3.70
N ASN A 227 -6.81 34.44 4.24
CA ASN A 227 -7.78 34.10 5.28
C ASN A 227 -7.23 34.19 6.71
N ASN A 228 -5.95 34.55 6.88
CA ASN A 228 -5.23 34.48 8.17
C ASN A 228 -5.42 33.13 8.88
N SER A 229 -5.32 32.03 8.13
CA SER A 229 -5.63 30.67 8.59
C SER A 229 -4.38 29.78 8.62
N LYS A 230 -4.54 28.59 9.21
CA LYS A 230 -3.47 27.59 9.25
C LYS A 230 -3.15 27.08 7.85
N ARG A 231 -1.85 26.98 7.54
CA ARG A 231 -1.39 26.37 6.29
C ARG A 231 -1.61 24.85 6.31
N GLY A 232 -2.46 24.36 5.42
CA GLY A 232 -2.65 22.93 5.20
C GLY A 232 -1.54 22.27 4.37
N GLN A 233 -1.58 20.95 4.31
CA GLN A 233 -0.76 20.13 3.42
C GLN A 233 -1.60 19.69 2.23
N TYR A 234 -1.19 20.10 1.02
CA TYR A 234 -1.95 19.83 -0.19
C TYR A 234 -1.13 19.04 -1.21
N GLY A 235 -1.84 18.34 -2.09
CA GLY A 235 -1.28 17.52 -3.15
C GLY A 235 -2.31 16.49 -3.59
N ARG A 236 -2.17 15.92 -4.79
CA ARG A 236 -3.18 15.05 -5.41
C ARG A 236 -3.79 14.01 -4.45
N LEU A 237 -2.96 13.11 -3.92
CA LEU A 237 -3.42 12.08 -2.98
C LEU A 237 -3.87 12.68 -1.63
N LYS A 238 -3.18 13.70 -1.14
CA LYS A 238 -3.48 14.36 0.14
C LYS A 238 -4.86 15.00 0.13
N ASN A 239 -5.19 15.71 -0.95
CA ASN A 239 -6.46 16.40 -1.15
C ASN A 239 -7.61 15.38 -1.14
N SER A 240 -7.49 14.28 -1.89
CA SER A 240 -8.49 13.22 -1.93
C SER A 240 -8.70 12.55 -0.57
N LEU A 241 -7.62 12.32 0.19
CA LEU A 241 -7.70 11.79 1.56
C LEU A 241 -8.39 12.76 2.53
N LEU A 242 -8.08 14.07 2.44
CA LEU A 242 -8.72 15.08 3.29
C LEU A 242 -10.20 15.25 2.92
N GLY A 243 -10.54 15.33 1.64
CA GLY A 243 -11.93 15.49 1.20
C GLY A 243 -12.82 14.30 1.57
N VAL A 244 -12.33 13.07 1.45
CA VAL A 244 -13.14 11.88 1.79
C VAL A 244 -13.33 11.75 3.30
N VAL A 245 -12.31 12.09 4.11
CA VAL A 245 -12.46 12.16 5.57
C VAL A 245 -13.43 13.27 5.96
N TYR A 246 -13.33 14.43 5.33
CA TYR A 246 -14.23 15.56 5.54
C TYR A 246 -15.69 15.20 5.24
N ASN A 247 -15.98 14.62 4.08
CA ASN A 247 -17.33 14.18 3.71
C ASN A 247 -17.89 13.15 4.70
N GLN A 248 -17.06 12.20 5.14
CA GLN A 248 -17.47 11.18 6.10
C GLN A 248 -17.72 11.78 7.49
N GLU A 249 -16.93 12.77 7.89
CA GLU A 249 -17.10 13.55 9.11
C GLU A 249 -18.39 14.37 9.06
N LEU A 250 -18.68 15.09 7.97
CA LEU A 250 -19.95 15.81 7.79
C LEU A 250 -21.15 14.87 7.83
N ALA A 251 -21.09 13.73 7.13
CA ALA A 251 -22.16 12.73 7.14
C ALA A 251 -22.39 12.15 8.54
N HIS A 252 -21.34 12.00 9.35
CA HIS A 252 -21.42 11.54 10.73
C HIS A 252 -22.00 12.60 11.67
N ASP A 253 -21.52 13.84 11.57
CA ASP A 253 -21.85 14.93 12.48
C ASP A 253 -23.27 15.47 12.21
N ASN A 254 -23.69 15.53 10.95
CA ASN A 254 -25.03 15.97 10.53
C ASN A 254 -26.08 14.84 10.54
N PHE A 255 -25.70 13.62 10.95
CA PHE A 255 -26.62 12.50 11.02
C PHE A 255 -27.74 12.75 12.04
N LYS A 256 -28.98 12.79 11.56
CA LYS A 256 -30.18 12.85 12.40
C LYS A 256 -30.67 11.42 12.66
N PRO A 257 -30.68 10.95 13.92
CA PRO A 257 -31.21 9.64 14.24
C PRO A 257 -32.66 9.51 13.77
N SER A 258 -32.94 8.42 13.06
CA SER A 258 -34.29 8.00 12.73
C SER A 258 -34.42 6.51 13.05
N SER A 259 -35.63 6.10 13.40
CA SER A 259 -35.94 4.71 13.70
C SER A 259 -37.10 4.28 12.81
N ASN A 260 -36.98 3.07 12.28
CA ASN A 260 -38.12 2.33 11.77
C ASN A 260 -38.47 1.24 12.77
N TYR A 261 -39.71 0.77 12.75
CA TYR A 261 -40.24 -0.22 13.66
C TYR A 261 -40.61 -1.45 12.86
N ARG A 262 -39.84 -2.52 13.04
CA ARG A 262 -40.00 -3.76 12.28
C ARG A 262 -40.71 -4.79 13.14
N ILE A 263 -41.71 -5.45 12.57
CA ILE A 263 -42.33 -6.61 13.20
C ILE A 263 -41.38 -7.80 12.99
N ASP A 264 -40.97 -8.42 14.09
CA ASP A 264 -40.11 -9.60 14.12
C ASP A 264 -40.89 -10.78 14.70
N MET A 265 -40.74 -11.95 14.09
CA MET A 265 -41.30 -13.20 14.56
C MET A 265 -40.33 -13.88 15.54
N ILE A 266 -40.84 -14.29 16.69
CA ILE A 266 -40.11 -15.02 17.73
C ILE A 266 -40.57 -16.47 17.72
N LEU A 267 -39.62 -17.37 17.55
CA LEU A 267 -39.81 -18.81 17.61
C LEU A 267 -39.82 -19.32 19.07
N PRO A 268 -40.35 -20.53 19.34
CA PRO A 268 -40.38 -21.10 20.70
C PRO A 268 -39.03 -21.19 21.41
N ASN A 269 -37.95 -21.34 20.65
CA ASN A 269 -36.58 -21.41 21.17
C ASN A 269 -35.94 -20.03 21.40
N GLY A 270 -36.68 -18.94 21.17
CA GLY A 270 -36.22 -17.56 21.33
C GLY A 270 -35.55 -16.96 20.10
N ASP A 271 -35.36 -17.73 19.02
CA ASP A 271 -34.79 -17.22 17.78
C ASP A 271 -35.74 -16.23 17.10
N VAL A 272 -35.15 -15.25 16.41
CA VAL A 272 -35.88 -14.13 15.82
C VAL A 272 -35.74 -14.16 14.31
N LEU A 273 -36.87 -14.32 13.61
CA LEU A 273 -36.97 -14.09 12.17
C LEU A 273 -37.39 -12.65 11.93
N LYS A 274 -36.60 -11.95 11.12
CA LYS A 274 -36.78 -10.54 10.83
C LYS A 274 -37.81 -10.38 9.72
N GLY A 275 -38.81 -9.53 9.94
CA GLY A 275 -39.69 -9.10 8.86
C GLY A 275 -38.90 -8.40 7.75
N ASP A 276 -39.51 -8.27 6.58
CA ASP A 276 -38.94 -7.51 5.47
C ASP A 276 -39.44 -6.05 5.47
N GLU A 277 -39.36 -5.39 4.31
CA GLU A 277 -39.78 -4.00 4.16
C GLU A 277 -41.30 -3.82 4.35
N GLU A 278 -42.13 -4.81 4.02
CA GLU A 278 -43.58 -4.75 4.20
C GLU A 278 -43.97 -4.75 5.68
N TYR A 279 -43.15 -5.41 6.51
CA TYR A 279 -43.32 -5.46 7.96
C TYR A 279 -42.50 -4.40 8.71
N THR A 280 -42.06 -3.35 8.00
CA THR A 280 -41.28 -2.23 8.56
C THR A 280 -42.03 -0.91 8.46
N PHE A 281 -42.34 -0.31 9.61
CA PHE A 281 -43.18 0.90 9.73
C PHE A 281 -42.38 2.11 10.24
N LYS A 282 -42.93 3.32 10.05
CA LYS A 282 -42.28 4.56 10.50
C LYS A 282 -42.46 4.81 12.01
N THR A 283 -43.52 4.28 12.60
CA THR A 283 -43.85 4.48 14.03
C THR A 283 -44.16 3.15 14.70
N GLU A 284 -43.93 3.09 16.02
CA GLU A 284 -44.22 1.90 16.81
C GLU A 284 -45.72 1.59 16.84
N GLU A 285 -46.54 2.63 16.89
CA GLU A 285 -48.01 2.53 16.91
C GLU A 285 -48.53 1.89 15.62
N GLN A 286 -48.01 2.30 14.44
CA GLN A 286 -48.37 1.67 13.17
C GLN A 286 -48.04 0.17 13.14
N ALA A 287 -46.87 -0.21 13.66
CA ALA A 287 -46.48 -1.61 13.73
C ALA A 287 -47.37 -2.41 14.70
N LYS A 288 -47.73 -1.83 15.85
CA LYS A 288 -48.64 -2.46 16.82
C LYS A 288 -50.06 -2.61 16.26
N ASN A 289 -50.61 -1.54 15.69
CA ASN A 289 -51.93 -1.56 15.06
C ASN A 289 -51.97 -2.60 13.93
N PHE A 290 -50.90 -2.71 13.14
CA PHE A 290 -50.81 -3.73 12.10
C PHE A 290 -50.91 -5.16 12.66
N ILE A 291 -50.25 -5.46 13.78
CA ILE A 291 -50.35 -6.77 14.46
C ILE A 291 -51.79 -7.03 14.92
N ASP A 292 -52.42 -6.03 15.54
CA ASP A 292 -53.77 -6.14 16.10
C ASP A 292 -54.86 -6.28 15.03
N GLU A 293 -54.75 -5.51 13.93
CA GLU A 293 -55.72 -5.47 12.83
C GLU A 293 -55.61 -6.68 11.90
N ASN A 294 -54.39 -7.08 11.51
CA ASN A 294 -54.19 -8.15 10.52
C ASN A 294 -54.16 -9.55 11.13
N LYS A 295 -54.19 -9.66 12.46
CA LYS A 295 -54.24 -10.93 13.20
C LYS A 295 -53.24 -11.96 12.66
N LEU A 296 -51.97 -11.58 12.62
CA LEU A 296 -50.90 -12.47 12.19
C LEU A 296 -51.00 -13.84 12.90
N SER A 297 -50.92 -14.92 12.12
CA SER A 297 -51.11 -16.28 12.65
C SER A 297 -50.12 -16.57 13.78
N ASN A 298 -50.60 -17.14 14.88
CA ASN A 298 -49.75 -17.60 15.98
C ASN A 298 -49.22 -19.03 15.75
N GLU A 299 -49.64 -19.70 14.68
CA GLU A 299 -49.10 -20.97 14.22
C GLU A 299 -48.63 -20.79 12.78
N VAL A 300 -47.31 -20.80 12.58
CA VAL A 300 -46.69 -20.55 11.27
C VAL A 300 -45.80 -21.71 10.89
N HIS A 301 -45.92 -22.16 9.64
CA HIS A 301 -44.98 -23.10 9.07
C HIS A 301 -43.66 -22.40 8.76
N ILE A 302 -42.57 -22.94 9.31
CA ILE A 302 -41.21 -22.45 9.11
C ILE A 302 -40.48 -23.47 8.27
N ASP A 303 -39.94 -23.01 7.16
CA ASP A 303 -39.12 -23.79 6.26
C ASP A 303 -37.68 -23.23 6.23
N PHE A 304 -36.72 -24.00 5.74
CA PHE A 304 -35.36 -23.57 5.49
C PHE A 304 -34.73 -24.24 4.27
N GLU A 305 -33.81 -23.50 3.67
CA GLU A 305 -32.80 -24.03 2.77
C GLU A 305 -31.51 -24.29 3.54
N GLU A 306 -31.03 -25.54 3.54
CA GLU A 306 -29.74 -25.90 4.13
C GLU A 306 -28.66 -25.98 3.06
N THR A 307 -27.56 -25.28 3.28
CA THR A 307 -26.39 -25.30 2.40
C THR A 307 -25.12 -25.55 3.21
N GLU A 308 -24.28 -26.45 2.74
CA GLU A 308 -22.93 -26.60 3.26
C GLU A 308 -22.01 -25.61 2.54
N LYS A 309 -21.39 -24.71 3.29
CA LYS A 309 -20.41 -23.74 2.78
C LYS A 309 -19.00 -24.20 3.08
N VAL A 310 -18.26 -24.49 2.01
CA VAL A 310 -16.84 -24.83 2.07
C VAL A 310 -16.02 -23.59 1.75
N LEU A 311 -15.37 -23.02 2.76
CA LEU A 311 -14.51 -21.84 2.61
C LEU A 311 -13.05 -22.28 2.54
N SER A 312 -12.39 -21.98 1.43
CA SER A 312 -10.94 -22.17 1.29
C SER A 312 -10.15 -21.07 2.01
N PRO A 313 -8.88 -21.34 2.40
CA PRO A 313 -7.99 -20.33 2.98
C PRO A 313 -8.00 -19.02 2.15
N PRO A 314 -7.93 -17.86 2.80
CA PRO A 314 -7.99 -16.57 2.10
C PRO A 314 -6.78 -16.38 1.18
N LYS A 315 -6.82 -15.35 0.32
CA LYS A 315 -5.66 -14.99 -0.51
C LYS A 315 -4.46 -14.62 0.39
N LEU A 316 -3.26 -14.79 -0.18
CA LEU A 316 -2.01 -14.32 0.43
C LEU A 316 -2.04 -12.80 0.60
N TYR A 317 -1.17 -12.29 1.46
CA TYR A 317 -1.11 -10.86 1.69
C TYR A 317 -0.44 -10.14 0.51
N SER A 318 -1.02 -9.01 0.11
CA SER A 318 -0.21 -7.92 -0.39
C SER A 318 0.14 -7.00 0.77
N ARG A 319 0.99 -6.01 0.56
CA ARG A 319 1.40 -5.06 1.60
C ARG A 319 0.20 -4.45 2.32
N ASN A 320 -0.80 -4.00 1.56
CA ASN A 320 -1.97 -3.31 2.11
C ASN A 320 -2.78 -4.20 3.07
N GLU A 321 -3.04 -5.45 2.69
CA GLU A 321 -3.81 -6.39 3.52
C GLU A 321 -3.04 -6.78 4.78
N LEU A 322 -1.72 -6.96 4.71
CA LEU A 322 -0.90 -7.22 5.88
C LEU A 322 -0.96 -6.04 6.85
N LEU A 323 -0.74 -4.81 6.38
CA LEU A 323 -0.84 -3.61 7.21
C LEU A 323 -2.22 -3.49 7.87
N VAL A 324 -3.29 -3.73 7.13
CA VAL A 324 -4.66 -3.73 7.67
C VAL A 324 -4.85 -4.81 8.73
N ALA A 325 -4.28 -6.00 8.55
CA ALA A 325 -4.35 -7.07 9.55
C ALA A 325 -3.59 -6.71 10.82
N LEU A 326 -2.37 -6.16 10.68
CA LEU A 326 -1.52 -5.73 11.80
C LEU A 326 -2.17 -4.61 12.60
N MET A 327 -2.70 -3.58 11.94
CA MET A 327 -3.39 -2.48 12.63
C MET A 327 -4.67 -2.95 13.33
N LYS A 328 -5.34 -4.00 12.86
CA LYS A 328 -6.52 -4.56 13.55
C LYS A 328 -6.16 -5.38 14.78
N LYS A 329 -5.10 -6.19 14.69
CA LYS A 329 -4.74 -7.18 15.71
C LYS A 329 -3.69 -6.70 16.70
N HIS A 330 -2.82 -5.78 16.28
CA HIS A 330 -1.54 -5.51 16.94
C HIS A 330 -1.20 -4.02 17.07
N GLU A 331 -2.12 -3.07 16.80
CA GLU A 331 -1.83 -1.63 16.83
C GLU A 331 -1.17 -1.16 18.15
N LYS A 332 -1.54 -1.78 19.27
CA LYS A 332 -0.99 -1.46 20.60
C LYS A 332 0.50 -1.80 20.77
N LEU A 333 1.09 -2.59 19.87
CA LEU A 333 2.53 -2.91 19.90
C LEU A 333 3.39 -1.78 19.33
N LEU A 334 2.81 -0.92 18.50
CA LEU A 334 3.55 0.13 17.80
C LEU A 334 3.70 1.37 18.70
N SER A 335 4.92 1.91 18.79
CA SER A 335 5.15 3.16 19.52
C SER A 335 4.71 4.38 18.69
N LYS A 336 4.51 5.53 19.35
CA LYS A 336 3.91 6.73 18.72
C LYS A 336 4.63 7.24 17.46
N ASN A 337 5.95 7.07 17.39
CA ASN A 337 6.79 7.55 16.27
C ASN A 337 7.23 6.41 15.34
N ASP A 338 6.71 5.21 15.55
CA ASP A 338 7.10 4.02 14.81
C ASP A 338 6.04 3.69 13.76
N THR A 339 6.45 2.94 12.73
CA THR A 339 5.56 2.55 11.64
C THR A 339 5.74 1.07 11.31
N TRP A 340 4.65 0.41 10.97
CA TRP A 340 4.67 -0.99 10.50
C TRP A 340 5.62 -1.20 9.31
N ASN A 341 5.83 -0.18 8.48
CA ASN A 341 6.72 -0.23 7.33
C ASN A 341 8.17 -0.46 7.70
N THR A 342 8.64 0.19 8.76
CA THR A 342 10.02 0.07 9.21
C THR A 342 10.31 -1.40 9.49
N HIS A 343 9.48 -2.05 10.32
CA HIS A 343 9.64 -3.45 10.68
C HIS A 343 9.47 -4.40 9.50
N LEU A 344 8.51 -4.12 8.62
CA LEU A 344 8.32 -4.91 7.40
C LEU A 344 9.55 -4.85 6.48
N GLN A 345 10.11 -3.65 6.31
CA GLN A 345 11.32 -3.43 5.52
C GLN A 345 12.53 -4.08 6.19
N THR A 346 12.67 -4.02 7.52
CA THR A 346 13.74 -4.68 8.28
C THR A 346 13.72 -6.21 8.13
N LEU A 347 12.53 -6.82 8.17
CA LEU A 347 12.37 -8.27 7.95
C LEU A 347 12.82 -8.72 6.55
N TYR A 348 12.62 -7.89 5.53
CA TYR A 348 13.14 -8.13 4.18
C TYR A 348 14.64 -7.81 4.06
N ASP A 349 15.08 -6.63 4.51
CA ASP A 349 16.42 -6.09 4.26
C ASP A 349 17.50 -6.62 5.17
N GLN A 350 17.20 -6.91 6.43
CA GLN A 350 18.19 -7.30 7.44
C GLN A 350 18.05 -8.78 7.74
N HIS A 351 16.82 -9.24 8.01
CA HIS A 351 16.60 -10.63 8.38
C HIS A 351 16.47 -11.58 7.19
N SER A 352 16.16 -11.08 5.98
CA SER A 352 15.82 -11.91 4.80
C SER A 352 14.70 -12.92 5.09
N LEU A 353 13.77 -12.62 5.99
CA LEU A 353 12.70 -13.54 6.40
C LEU A 353 11.43 -13.39 5.57
N LEU A 354 11.25 -12.25 4.90
CA LEU A 354 10.10 -11.96 4.04
C LEU A 354 10.54 -11.67 2.61
N SER A 355 9.65 -11.93 1.65
CA SER A 355 9.77 -11.48 0.26
C SER A 355 9.63 -9.97 0.15
N TYR A 356 9.85 -9.43 -1.06
CA TYR A 356 9.81 -8.00 -1.31
C TYR A 356 8.49 -7.34 -0.84
N PRO A 357 8.56 -6.38 0.09
CA PRO A 357 7.37 -5.96 0.83
C PRO A 357 6.49 -4.95 0.10
N ARG A 358 6.96 -4.29 -0.98
CA ARG A 358 6.20 -3.23 -1.69
C ARG A 358 5.36 -3.77 -2.86
N THR A 359 4.60 -4.83 -2.60
CA THR A 359 3.75 -5.51 -3.58
C THR A 359 2.26 -5.29 -3.31
N ASP A 360 1.47 -5.07 -4.37
CA ASP A 360 -0.01 -5.11 -4.33
C ASP A 360 -0.57 -6.48 -4.80
N VAL A 361 0.31 -7.39 -5.24
CA VAL A 361 -0.01 -8.74 -5.75
C VAL A 361 -0.32 -9.70 -4.60
N GLN A 362 -1.22 -10.66 -4.84
CA GLN A 362 -1.66 -11.68 -3.86
C GLN A 362 -1.49 -13.12 -4.37
N TYR A 363 -0.69 -13.29 -5.41
CA TYR A 363 -0.43 -14.57 -6.09
C TYR A 363 1.07 -14.89 -6.03
N ILE A 364 1.41 -16.17 -6.13
CA ILE A 364 2.79 -16.67 -6.19
C ILE A 364 2.96 -17.64 -7.37
N SER A 365 4.21 -17.91 -7.76
CA SER A 365 4.52 -18.92 -8.77
C SER A 365 4.57 -20.32 -8.16
N GLU A 366 4.61 -21.35 -9.00
CA GLU A 366 4.78 -22.73 -8.55
C GLU A 366 6.13 -22.96 -7.85
N GLU A 367 7.19 -22.25 -8.27
CA GLU A 367 8.50 -22.33 -7.63
C GLU A 367 8.48 -21.79 -6.20
N ILE A 368 7.81 -20.67 -5.99
CA ILE A 368 7.62 -20.11 -4.65
C ILE A 368 6.75 -21.05 -3.80
N TYR A 369 5.72 -21.67 -4.39
CA TYR A 369 4.93 -22.69 -3.68
C TYR A 369 5.81 -23.85 -3.17
N LYS A 370 6.70 -24.38 -4.03
CA LYS A 370 7.67 -25.43 -3.63
C LYS A 370 8.62 -24.96 -2.52
N THR A 371 9.09 -23.72 -2.60
CA THR A 371 9.92 -23.11 -1.56
C THR A 371 9.17 -23.05 -0.22
N LEU A 372 7.91 -22.65 -0.23
CA LEU A 372 7.05 -22.63 0.96
C LEU A 372 6.76 -24.04 1.50
N GLN A 373 6.62 -25.04 0.64
CA GLN A 373 6.50 -26.45 1.08
C GLN A 373 7.75 -26.90 1.84
N SER A 374 8.95 -26.57 1.35
CA SER A 374 10.20 -26.89 2.05
C SER A 374 10.29 -26.14 3.38
N LEU A 375 9.99 -24.84 3.38
CA LEU A 375 10.00 -24.01 4.58
C LEU A 375 9.02 -24.53 5.65
N ALA A 376 7.80 -24.89 5.25
CA ALA A 376 6.77 -25.44 6.13
C ALA A 376 7.20 -26.72 6.86
N ASN A 377 8.17 -27.45 6.30
CA ASN A 377 8.69 -28.69 6.86
C ASN A 377 9.88 -28.50 7.82
N THR A 378 10.40 -27.27 7.95
CA THR A 378 11.49 -26.94 8.88
C THR A 378 11.03 -26.97 10.34
N GLU A 379 11.95 -27.26 11.25
CA GLU A 379 11.65 -27.43 12.68
C GLU A 379 11.16 -26.12 13.31
N SER A 380 11.80 -24.98 12.99
CA SER A 380 11.41 -23.69 13.56
C SER A 380 10.01 -23.28 13.13
N VAL A 381 9.64 -23.52 11.87
CA VAL A 381 8.28 -23.20 11.38
C VAL A 381 7.25 -24.11 12.03
N LYS A 382 7.47 -25.44 12.07
CA LYS A 382 6.57 -26.37 12.77
C LYS A 382 6.32 -25.94 14.20
N LYS A 383 7.39 -25.63 14.95
CA LYS A 383 7.30 -25.14 16.33
C LYS A 383 6.46 -23.87 16.45
N LEU A 384 6.64 -22.89 15.57
CA LEU A 384 5.85 -21.65 15.59
C LEU A 384 4.36 -21.91 15.30
N LEU A 385 4.05 -22.80 14.34
CA LEU A 385 2.68 -23.18 14.00
C LEU A 385 2.03 -23.97 15.14
N ASP A 386 2.74 -24.90 15.77
CA ASP A 386 2.23 -25.69 16.90
C ASP A 386 1.91 -24.82 18.11
N ILE A 387 2.80 -23.89 18.47
CA ILE A 387 2.55 -22.90 19.53
C ILE A 387 1.28 -22.10 19.22
N ARG A 388 1.12 -21.66 17.97
CA ARG A 388 -0.06 -20.90 17.53
C ARG A 388 -1.33 -21.74 17.65
N ILE A 389 -1.33 -22.97 17.14
CA ILE A 389 -2.48 -23.88 17.17
C ILE A 389 -2.89 -24.15 18.61
N GLN A 390 -1.93 -24.56 19.47
CA GLN A 390 -2.20 -24.83 20.89
C GLN A 390 -2.74 -23.60 21.63
N SER A 391 -2.21 -22.42 21.35
CA SER A 391 -2.70 -21.18 21.94
C SER A 391 -4.14 -20.87 21.53
N VAL A 392 -4.50 -21.09 20.26
CA VAL A 392 -5.85 -20.79 19.75
C VAL A 392 -6.86 -21.82 20.26
N THR A 393 -6.53 -23.11 20.19
CA THR A 393 -7.44 -24.18 20.65
C THR A 393 -7.73 -24.08 22.14
N LYS A 394 -6.70 -23.79 22.95
CA LYS A 394 -6.85 -23.58 24.40
C LYS A 394 -7.65 -22.33 24.74
N SER A 395 -7.42 -21.21 24.05
CA SER A 395 -8.12 -19.94 24.34
C SER A 395 -9.59 -19.96 23.93
N HIS A 396 -9.94 -20.73 22.90
CA HIS A 396 -11.32 -20.84 22.40
C HIS A 396 -12.06 -22.07 22.94
N ASP A 397 -11.37 -22.97 23.65
CA ASP A 397 -11.91 -24.24 24.16
C ASP A 397 -12.50 -25.12 23.04
N ILE A 398 -11.69 -25.40 22.02
CA ILE A 398 -12.09 -26.19 20.85
C ILE A 398 -11.13 -27.36 20.60
N ASN A 399 -11.67 -28.43 20.02
CA ASN A 399 -10.85 -29.52 19.51
C ASN A 399 -10.06 -29.08 18.26
N ASN A 400 -8.86 -29.61 18.11
CA ASN A 400 -8.04 -29.37 16.93
C ASN A 400 -8.50 -30.27 15.77
N ASP A 401 -9.18 -29.68 14.78
CA ASP A 401 -9.54 -30.34 13.52
C ASP A 401 -8.68 -29.87 12.33
N LEU A 402 -7.60 -29.14 12.60
CA LEU A 402 -6.70 -28.65 11.57
C LEU A 402 -5.87 -29.81 11.02
N ILE A 403 -5.94 -29.98 9.71
CA ILE A 403 -5.08 -30.88 8.95
C ILE A 403 -4.11 -30.02 8.14
N PHE A 404 -2.82 -30.16 8.42
CA PHE A 404 -1.75 -29.47 7.71
C PHE A 404 -1.09 -30.42 6.72
N ASN A 405 -1.29 -30.22 5.41
CA ASN A 405 -0.75 -31.07 4.36
C ASN A 405 0.06 -30.27 3.36
N THR A 406 1.39 -30.28 3.51
CA THR A 406 2.29 -29.59 2.57
C THR A 406 2.28 -30.22 1.18
N ASN A 407 1.86 -31.49 1.03
CA ASN A 407 1.90 -32.22 -0.24
C ASN A 407 0.65 -32.01 -1.10
N GLN A 408 -0.34 -31.24 -0.63
CA GLN A 408 -1.54 -30.97 -1.43
C GLN A 408 -1.19 -30.17 -2.71
N PRO A 409 -1.95 -30.34 -3.79
CA PRO A 409 -1.69 -29.61 -5.03
C PRO A 409 -1.93 -28.11 -4.86
N PRO A 410 -1.15 -27.26 -5.57
CA PRO A 410 -1.35 -25.82 -5.55
C PRO A 410 -2.74 -25.45 -6.09
N LYS A 411 -3.38 -24.47 -5.45
CA LYS A 411 -4.70 -23.96 -5.85
C LYS A 411 -4.54 -22.64 -6.60
N LYS A 412 -5.27 -22.47 -7.72
CA LYS A 412 -5.28 -21.22 -8.53
C LYS A 412 -5.59 -19.94 -7.74
N LYS A 413 -6.27 -20.06 -6.60
CA LYS A 413 -6.55 -18.94 -5.69
C LYS A 413 -5.28 -18.27 -5.16
N HIS A 414 -4.18 -19.02 -5.06
CA HIS A 414 -2.91 -18.59 -4.47
C HIS A 414 -1.75 -18.69 -5.48
N VAL A 415 -1.75 -19.74 -6.31
CA VAL A 415 -0.69 -20.02 -7.28
C VAL A 415 -1.25 -19.84 -8.69
N ASP A 416 -0.93 -18.72 -9.33
CA ASP A 416 -1.45 -18.38 -10.66
C ASP A 416 -0.40 -17.59 -11.46
N PRO A 417 0.39 -18.25 -12.32
CA PRO A 417 1.41 -17.59 -13.14
C PRO A 417 0.83 -16.49 -14.05
N SER A 418 -0.41 -16.64 -14.53
CA SER A 418 -1.06 -15.62 -15.39
C SER A 418 -1.32 -14.31 -14.66
N LYS A 419 -1.39 -14.34 -13.32
CA LYS A 419 -1.52 -13.14 -12.48
C LYS A 419 -0.19 -12.52 -12.09
N LEU A 420 0.93 -13.10 -12.55
CA LEU A 420 2.28 -12.58 -12.37
C LEU A 420 2.87 -12.03 -13.67
N GLU A 421 2.21 -12.22 -14.81
CA GLU A 421 2.63 -11.65 -16.08
C GLU A 421 2.60 -10.11 -16.02
N GLY A 422 3.72 -9.48 -16.35
CA GLY A 422 3.88 -8.02 -16.25
C GLY A 422 4.09 -7.49 -14.83
N GLU A 423 3.95 -8.34 -13.80
CA GLU A 423 4.19 -7.95 -12.41
C GLU A 423 5.68 -8.09 -12.05
N SER A 424 6.17 -7.11 -11.31
CA SER A 424 7.58 -7.09 -10.87
C SER A 424 7.82 -8.07 -9.72
N HIS A 425 6.80 -8.27 -8.88
CA HIS A 425 6.87 -9.06 -7.66
C HIS A 425 5.63 -9.95 -7.50
N PHE A 426 5.70 -10.87 -6.54
CA PHE A 426 4.59 -11.75 -6.15
C PHE A 426 4.04 -11.31 -4.77
N ALA A 427 3.18 -12.13 -4.17
CA ALA A 427 2.63 -11.88 -2.84
C ALA A 427 3.72 -11.74 -1.75
N LEU A 428 3.35 -11.08 -0.66
CA LEU A 428 4.17 -11.07 0.54
C LEU A 428 4.06 -12.44 1.22
N VAL A 429 5.20 -13.11 1.36
CA VAL A 429 5.34 -14.45 1.95
C VAL A 429 6.71 -14.60 2.63
N PRO A 430 6.90 -15.59 3.51
CA PRO A 430 8.22 -15.91 4.04
C PRO A 430 9.17 -16.45 2.96
N THR A 431 10.47 -16.25 3.16
CA THR A 431 11.53 -16.75 2.26
C THR A 431 11.92 -18.19 2.59
N ASP A 432 12.88 -18.76 1.86
CA ASP A 432 13.49 -20.05 2.18
C ASP A 432 14.36 -20.02 3.45
N ARG A 433 14.56 -18.86 4.08
CA ARG A 433 15.33 -18.73 5.31
C ARG A 433 14.50 -19.12 6.52
N GLU A 434 14.94 -20.17 7.20
CA GLU A 434 14.31 -20.62 8.44
C GLU A 434 14.44 -19.55 9.56
N PRO A 435 13.36 -19.26 10.32
CA PRO A 435 13.36 -18.26 11.38
C PRO A 435 13.99 -18.79 12.69
N SER A 436 15.18 -19.41 12.62
CA SER A 436 15.81 -20.05 13.79
C SER A 436 16.09 -19.08 14.95
N ASN A 437 16.29 -17.79 14.64
CA ASN A 437 16.50 -16.71 15.60
C ASN A 437 15.24 -15.86 15.83
N PHE A 438 14.04 -16.41 15.63
CA PHE A 438 12.77 -15.66 15.78
C PHE A 438 12.68 -14.87 17.10
N ASN A 439 13.18 -15.43 18.20
CA ASN A 439 13.12 -14.79 19.52
C ASN A 439 14.02 -13.55 19.67
N THR A 440 15.00 -13.34 18.78
CA THR A 440 15.87 -12.16 18.81
C THR A 440 15.26 -10.97 18.07
N LEU A 441 14.20 -11.20 17.28
CA LEU A 441 13.44 -10.14 16.63
C LEU A 441 12.71 -9.29 17.69
N SER A 442 12.45 -8.02 17.40
CA SER A 442 11.59 -7.20 18.23
C SER A 442 10.16 -7.75 18.29
N LYS A 443 9.37 -7.36 19.30
CA LYS A 443 7.97 -7.81 19.41
C LYS A 443 7.10 -7.41 18.22
N VAL A 444 7.40 -6.26 17.61
CA VAL A 444 6.69 -5.79 16.42
C VAL A 444 7.06 -6.66 15.22
N GLU A 445 8.34 -6.93 14.99
CA GLU A 445 8.81 -7.83 13.92
C GLU A 445 8.29 -9.27 14.10
N GLN A 446 8.25 -9.78 15.33
CA GLN A 446 7.65 -11.09 15.65
C GLN A 446 6.18 -11.12 15.21
N ALA A 447 5.40 -10.06 15.50
CA ALA A 447 3.99 -9.98 15.11
C ALA A 447 3.82 -9.87 13.59
N VAL A 448 4.65 -9.07 12.91
CA VAL A 448 4.64 -8.94 11.44
C VAL A 448 4.93 -10.29 10.78
N TYR A 449 6.01 -10.95 11.19
CA TYR A 449 6.39 -12.25 10.65
C TYR A 449 5.35 -13.34 10.94
N MET A 450 4.79 -13.40 12.16
CA MET A 450 3.78 -14.41 12.50
C MET A 450 2.46 -14.22 11.76
N GLU A 451 2.01 -12.97 11.56
CA GLU A 451 0.78 -12.70 10.80
C GLU A 451 0.95 -13.15 9.34
N ASP A 452 2.10 -12.87 8.72
CA ASP A 452 2.40 -13.33 7.37
C ASP A 452 2.63 -14.85 7.27
N LEU A 453 3.40 -15.42 8.19
CA LEU A 453 3.67 -16.86 8.26
C LEU A 453 2.37 -17.67 8.40
N THR A 454 1.50 -17.31 9.35
CA THR A 454 0.24 -18.03 9.57
C THR A 454 -0.70 -17.89 8.39
N ARG A 455 -0.76 -16.71 7.76
CA ARG A 455 -1.51 -16.51 6.51
C ARG A 455 -0.97 -17.39 5.39
N THR A 456 0.33 -17.41 5.20
CA THR A 456 0.98 -18.16 4.13
C THR A 456 0.82 -19.66 4.34
N MET A 457 1.08 -20.15 5.55
CA MET A 457 0.98 -21.58 5.87
C MET A 457 -0.48 -22.06 5.85
N SER A 458 -1.46 -21.18 6.05
CA SER A 458 -2.88 -21.54 5.93
C SER A 458 -3.26 -22.10 4.56
N ILE A 459 -2.49 -21.81 3.50
CA ILE A 459 -2.77 -22.39 2.18
C ILE A 459 -2.72 -23.92 2.22
N PHE A 460 -1.85 -24.52 3.06
CA PHE A 460 -1.65 -25.95 3.28
C PHE A 460 -2.68 -26.62 4.21
N CYS A 461 -3.63 -25.85 4.75
CA CYS A 461 -4.63 -26.35 5.68
C CYS A 461 -5.91 -26.84 4.97
N ASN A 462 -6.64 -27.74 5.64
CA ASN A 462 -8.03 -28.06 5.29
C ASN A 462 -8.95 -26.83 5.37
N ASN A 463 -10.02 -26.88 4.57
CA ASN A 463 -11.01 -25.81 4.46
C ASN A 463 -11.81 -25.63 5.76
N ASN A 464 -12.42 -24.47 5.95
CA ASN A 464 -13.49 -24.31 6.93
C ASN A 464 -14.81 -24.80 6.30
N ILE A 465 -15.59 -25.59 7.06
CA ILE A 465 -16.89 -26.10 6.63
C ILE A 465 -17.94 -25.63 7.62
N THR A 466 -18.97 -24.96 7.11
CA THR A 466 -20.10 -24.49 7.92
C THR A 466 -21.41 -24.92 7.29
N THR A 467 -22.36 -25.38 8.09
CA THR A 467 -23.73 -25.59 7.67
C THR A 467 -24.50 -24.29 7.87
N GLN A 468 -25.18 -23.80 6.83
CA GLN A 468 -26.02 -22.60 6.91
C GLN A 468 -27.47 -22.98 6.63
N ARG A 469 -28.38 -22.62 7.54
CA ARG A 469 -29.84 -22.70 7.35
C ARG A 469 -30.40 -21.29 7.13
N ALA A 470 -31.01 -21.07 5.97
CA ALA A 470 -31.74 -19.85 5.66
C ALA A 470 -33.24 -20.10 5.92
N TYR A 471 -33.72 -19.67 7.08
CA TYR A 471 -35.09 -19.86 7.52
C TYR A 471 -36.02 -18.81 6.90
N HIS A 472 -37.22 -19.23 6.53
CA HIS A 472 -38.30 -18.34 6.14
C HIS A 472 -39.66 -18.85 6.64
N SER A 473 -40.59 -17.93 6.85
CA SER A 473 -42.01 -18.25 7.02
C SER A 473 -42.64 -18.70 5.71
N GLU A 474 -43.81 -19.36 5.79
CA GLU A 474 -44.60 -19.80 4.63
C GLU A 474 -44.89 -18.67 3.63
N ASP A 475 -45.19 -17.47 4.12
CA ASP A 475 -45.41 -16.26 3.32
C ASP A 475 -44.11 -15.58 2.86
N SER A 476 -42.95 -16.11 3.25
CA SER A 476 -41.61 -15.61 2.93
C SER A 476 -41.27 -14.20 3.40
N HIS A 477 -42.05 -13.60 4.29
CA HIS A 477 -41.80 -12.24 4.78
C HIS A 477 -40.89 -12.18 6.02
N PHE A 478 -40.84 -13.26 6.81
CA PHE A 478 -39.97 -13.36 7.98
C PHE A 478 -38.78 -14.24 7.68
N LYS A 479 -37.56 -13.72 7.84
CA LYS A 479 -36.31 -14.43 7.47
C LYS A 479 -35.27 -14.43 8.58
N ALA A 480 -34.57 -15.55 8.72
CA ALA A 480 -33.38 -15.65 9.56
C ALA A 480 -32.30 -16.47 8.86
N THR A 481 -31.07 -16.33 9.32
CA THR A 481 -29.97 -17.15 8.84
C THR A 481 -29.13 -17.58 10.02
N GLN A 482 -29.00 -18.88 10.19
CA GLN A 482 -28.15 -19.47 11.21
C GLN A 482 -27.00 -20.21 10.54
N THR A 483 -25.84 -20.20 11.18
CA THR A 483 -24.64 -20.87 10.67
C THR A 483 -24.00 -21.64 11.80
N ARG A 484 -23.65 -22.90 11.55
CA ARG A 484 -22.91 -23.75 12.49
C ARG A 484 -21.62 -24.24 11.88
N THR A 485 -20.56 -24.23 12.66
CA THR A 485 -19.24 -24.66 12.23
C THR A 485 -19.11 -26.18 12.40
N LYS A 486 -18.96 -26.88 11.28
CA LYS A 486 -18.71 -28.33 11.24
C LYS A 486 -17.21 -28.64 11.31
N GLN A 487 -16.40 -27.78 10.71
CA GLN A 487 -14.94 -27.89 10.71
C GLN A 487 -14.30 -26.50 10.69
N TYR A 488 -13.44 -26.17 11.66
CA TYR A 488 -12.70 -24.90 11.69
C TYR A 488 -11.58 -24.87 10.65
N GLY A 489 -10.77 -25.93 10.57
CA GLY A 489 -9.66 -26.05 9.63
C GLY A 489 -8.68 -24.89 9.73
N TYR A 490 -8.32 -24.26 8.60
CA TYR A 490 -7.37 -23.13 8.54
C TYR A 490 -7.71 -21.96 9.48
N LYS A 491 -8.97 -21.79 9.92
CA LYS A 491 -9.37 -20.73 10.85
C LYS A 491 -8.70 -20.85 12.22
N ILE A 492 -8.29 -22.05 12.63
CA ILE A 492 -7.50 -22.26 13.86
C ILE A 492 -6.15 -21.54 13.72
N LEU A 493 -5.44 -21.77 12.62
CA LEU A 493 -4.13 -21.15 12.42
C LEU A 493 -4.19 -19.62 12.32
N LEU A 494 -5.26 -19.10 11.72
CA LEU A 494 -5.50 -17.66 11.57
C LEU A 494 -6.13 -16.99 12.79
N ASP A 495 -6.54 -17.77 13.81
CA ASP A 495 -7.25 -17.30 15.00
C ASP A 495 -8.49 -16.49 14.64
N ASN A 496 -9.32 -17.10 13.81
CA ASN A 496 -10.58 -16.54 13.34
C ASN A 496 -11.73 -17.49 13.71
N ILE A 497 -11.78 -17.83 14.99
CA ILE A 497 -12.80 -18.70 15.57
C ILE A 497 -14.00 -17.85 15.99
N LYS A 498 -15.19 -18.25 15.56
CA LYS A 498 -16.45 -17.64 15.98
C LYS A 498 -17.27 -18.73 16.65
N LYS A 499 -17.82 -18.42 17.83
CA LYS A 499 -18.77 -19.32 18.49
C LYS A 499 -20.07 -19.33 17.70
N ASP A 500 -20.65 -20.50 17.54
CA ASP A 500 -21.98 -20.64 16.96
C ASP A 500 -23.02 -20.12 17.95
N GLU A 501 -23.99 -19.34 17.47
CA GLU A 501 -25.11 -18.83 18.27
C GLU A 501 -26.40 -19.54 17.87
N GLY A 502 -27.27 -19.84 18.85
CA GLY A 502 -28.59 -20.43 18.63
C GLY A 502 -28.60 -21.94 18.35
N SER A 503 -29.81 -22.47 18.15
CA SER A 503 -30.06 -23.87 17.84
C SER A 503 -30.76 -24.04 16.51
N PHE A 504 -30.27 -24.94 15.67
CA PHE A 504 -31.03 -25.32 14.47
C PHE A 504 -32.36 -25.94 14.88
N ILE A 505 -33.44 -25.42 14.32
CA ILE A 505 -34.77 -26.02 14.34
C ILE A 505 -35.06 -26.70 12.99
N ASP A 506 -35.96 -27.68 13.01
CA ASP A 506 -36.39 -28.41 11.82
C ASP A 506 -37.59 -27.77 11.12
N LYS A 507 -37.95 -28.25 9.92
CA LYS A 507 -39.12 -27.76 9.20
C LYS A 507 -40.38 -28.16 9.94
N GLY A 508 -41.35 -27.26 10.05
CA GLY A 508 -42.60 -27.58 10.74
C GLY A 508 -43.40 -26.36 11.15
N THR A 509 -44.56 -26.64 11.73
CA THR A 509 -45.45 -25.61 12.27
C THR A 509 -45.07 -25.33 13.72
N TYR A 510 -44.78 -24.07 14.02
CA TYR A 510 -44.40 -23.62 15.35
C TYR A 510 -45.39 -22.62 15.88
N LYS A 511 -45.59 -22.64 17.21
CA LYS A 511 -46.27 -21.54 17.90
C LYS A 511 -45.32 -20.35 17.98
N VAL A 512 -45.68 -19.26 17.32
CA VAL A 512 -44.85 -18.06 17.24
C VAL A 512 -45.50 -16.90 17.99
N SER A 513 -44.68 -15.92 18.35
CA SER A 513 -45.14 -14.63 18.84
C SER A 513 -44.46 -13.53 18.05
N TYR A 514 -45.05 -12.33 18.03
CA TYR A 514 -44.49 -11.19 17.31
C TYR A 514 -44.06 -10.13 18.30
N LYS A 515 -42.95 -9.46 17.99
CA LYS A 515 -42.53 -8.25 18.69
C LYS A 515 -42.26 -7.14 17.70
N VAL A 516 -42.48 -5.92 18.14
CA VAL A 516 -42.00 -4.74 17.43
C VAL A 516 -40.57 -4.45 17.87
N SER A 517 -39.64 -4.50 16.93
CA SER A 517 -38.23 -4.19 17.11
C SER A 517 -37.91 -2.81 16.53
N GLU A 518 -37.35 -1.93 17.35
CA GLU A 518 -36.83 -0.64 16.88
C GLU A 518 -35.54 -0.85 16.06
N VAL A 519 -35.60 -0.56 14.77
CA VAL A 519 -34.46 -0.57 13.85
C VAL A 519 -33.93 0.85 13.71
N LYS A 520 -32.96 1.18 14.56
CA LYS A 520 -32.28 2.47 14.54
C LYS A 520 -31.41 2.59 13.29
N ALA A 521 -31.57 3.69 12.55
CA ALA A 521 -30.64 4.05 11.49
C ALA A 521 -29.23 4.19 12.11
N LYS A 522 -28.25 3.57 11.47
CA LYS A 522 -26.87 3.60 11.94
C LYS A 522 -26.20 4.87 11.47
N ARG A 523 -25.69 5.65 12.42
CA ARG A 523 -24.82 6.79 12.12
C ARG A 523 -23.63 6.31 11.26
N PRO A 524 -23.30 6.99 10.15
CA PRO A 524 -22.13 6.65 9.35
C PRO A 524 -20.87 6.61 10.22
N SER A 525 -20.10 5.52 10.15
CA SER A 525 -18.83 5.42 10.88
C SER A 525 -17.82 6.38 10.30
N LEU A 526 -17.04 7.02 11.17
CA LEU A 526 -15.87 7.77 10.75
C LEU A 526 -14.80 6.81 10.23
N PHE A 527 -13.85 7.34 9.46
CA PHE A 527 -12.68 6.57 9.09
C PHE A 527 -11.78 6.35 10.30
N THR A 528 -11.43 5.10 10.55
CA THR A 528 -10.16 4.75 11.21
C THR A 528 -9.05 4.72 10.16
N LYS A 529 -7.79 4.77 10.59
CA LYS A 529 -6.60 4.56 9.73
C LYS A 529 -6.74 3.29 8.87
N VAL A 530 -7.19 2.19 9.49
CA VAL A 530 -7.44 0.90 8.83
C VAL A 530 -8.46 1.01 7.70
N SER A 531 -9.61 1.63 7.99
CA SER A 531 -10.68 1.76 6.99
C SER A 531 -10.32 2.71 5.85
N LEU A 532 -9.52 3.75 6.13
CA LEU A 532 -9.04 4.70 5.12
C LEU A 532 -8.02 4.02 4.19
N ILE A 533 -7.01 3.35 4.74
CA ILE A 533 -6.04 2.56 3.95
C ILE A 533 -6.76 1.52 3.08
N SER A 534 -7.70 0.77 3.68
CA SER A 534 -8.48 -0.22 2.93
C SER A 534 -9.27 0.39 1.77
N MET A 535 -9.78 1.60 1.95
CA MET A 535 -10.51 2.33 0.91
C MET A 535 -9.58 2.78 -0.22
N THR A 536 -8.40 3.36 0.09
CA THR A 536 -7.46 3.82 -0.95
C THR A 536 -7.10 2.73 -1.96
N LYS A 537 -6.92 1.48 -1.52
CA LYS A 537 -6.70 0.35 -2.43
C LYS A 537 -7.91 0.06 -3.31
N ARG A 538 -9.13 0.12 -2.76
CA ARG A 538 -10.38 -0.13 -3.52
C ARG A 538 -10.64 0.91 -4.60
N VAL A 539 -10.30 2.17 -4.34
CA VAL A 539 -10.49 3.29 -5.28
C VAL A 539 -9.24 3.61 -6.11
N ASN A 540 -8.23 2.72 -6.09
CA ASN A 540 -6.97 2.88 -6.84
C ASN A 540 -6.23 4.21 -6.58
N TRP A 541 -6.23 4.67 -5.33
CA TRP A 541 -5.50 5.88 -4.93
C TRP A 541 -4.10 5.54 -4.42
N GLY A 542 -3.09 6.15 -5.03
CA GLY A 542 -1.69 5.93 -4.69
C GLY A 542 -1.23 4.49 -4.93
N THR A 543 0.00 4.19 -4.50
CA THR A 543 0.64 2.88 -4.65
C THR A 543 0.77 2.16 -3.31
N SER A 544 1.08 0.86 -3.37
CA SER A 544 1.41 0.05 -2.18
C SER A 544 2.39 0.75 -1.23
N ALA A 545 3.36 1.52 -1.73
CA ALA A 545 4.41 2.18 -0.95
C ALA A 545 4.02 3.58 -0.39
N THR A 546 2.99 4.23 -0.93
CA THR A 546 2.70 5.65 -0.65
C THR A 546 1.42 5.90 0.15
N ARG A 547 0.46 4.96 0.14
CA ARG A 547 -0.85 5.13 0.78
C ARG A 547 -0.75 5.41 2.28
N ASP A 548 -0.09 4.53 3.02
CA ASP A 548 0.01 4.63 4.46
C ASP A 548 0.96 5.75 4.89
N SER A 549 2.11 5.91 4.21
CA SER A 549 3.07 6.98 4.51
C SER A 549 2.47 8.37 4.30
N THR A 550 1.58 8.54 3.30
CA THR A 550 0.84 9.80 3.11
C THR A 550 -0.18 10.05 4.22
N ILE A 551 -0.89 9.01 4.69
CA ILE A 551 -1.83 9.14 5.82
C ILE A 551 -1.06 9.51 7.10
N GLU A 552 0.09 8.88 7.36
CA GLU A 552 0.96 9.23 8.48
C GLU A 552 1.48 10.67 8.36
N ASP A 553 1.90 11.11 7.17
CA ASP A 553 2.36 12.49 6.94
C ASP A 553 1.25 13.51 7.26
N LEU A 554 0.00 13.22 6.87
CA LEU A 554 -1.15 14.07 7.17
C LEU A 554 -1.46 14.13 8.67
N ILE A 555 -1.29 13.03 9.40
CA ILE A 555 -1.47 12.99 10.86
C ILE A 555 -0.34 13.75 11.56
N ASN A 556 0.91 13.44 11.22
CA ASN A 556 2.11 14.01 11.84
C ASN A 556 2.22 15.52 11.62
N LYS A 557 1.81 16.01 10.44
CA LYS A 557 1.76 17.45 10.15
C LYS A 557 0.48 18.13 10.63
N GLY A 558 -0.43 17.38 11.26
CA GLY A 558 -1.63 17.90 11.90
C GLY A 558 -2.73 18.35 10.94
N SER A 559 -2.74 17.84 9.70
CA SER A 559 -3.89 18.02 8.80
C SER A 559 -5.06 17.10 9.19
N LEU A 560 -4.72 15.88 9.62
CA LEU A 560 -5.64 14.93 10.24
C LEU A 560 -5.35 14.83 11.74
N VAL A 561 -6.38 14.63 12.53
CA VAL A 561 -6.26 14.36 13.97
C VAL A 561 -6.96 13.05 14.32
N ILE A 562 -6.39 12.30 15.25
CA ILE A 562 -6.99 11.08 15.78
C ILE A 562 -7.77 11.44 17.04
N LYS A 563 -9.09 11.23 17.02
CA LYS A 563 -9.99 11.37 18.18
C LYS A 563 -10.77 10.08 18.35
N ASP A 564 -10.72 9.48 19.54
CA ASP A 564 -11.41 8.23 19.86
C ASP A 564 -11.12 7.11 18.84
N ASN A 565 -9.86 6.99 18.40
CA ASN A 565 -9.38 6.07 17.36
C ASN A 565 -9.92 6.33 15.93
N HIS A 566 -10.57 7.47 15.70
CA HIS A 566 -11.08 7.87 14.40
C HIS A 566 -10.35 9.12 13.87
N LEU A 567 -10.21 9.19 12.55
CA LEU A 567 -9.63 10.31 11.84
C LEU A 567 -10.68 11.40 11.65
N ARG A 568 -10.25 12.63 11.92
CA ARG A 568 -11.02 13.86 11.75
C ARG A 568 -10.13 14.89 11.05
N ILE A 569 -10.75 15.82 10.34
CA ILE A 569 -10.07 16.99 9.81
C ILE A 569 -9.72 17.92 10.98
N ASN A 570 -8.51 18.48 10.96
CA ASN A 570 -8.16 19.53 11.91
C ASN A 570 -9.16 20.70 11.80
N SER A 571 -9.69 21.17 12.94
CA SER A 571 -10.65 22.27 12.99
C SER A 571 -10.16 23.50 12.23
N ASP A 572 -8.87 23.83 12.32
CA ASP A 572 -8.27 25.01 11.70
C ASP A 572 -8.22 24.92 10.16
N LEU A 573 -8.46 23.73 9.60
CA LEU A 573 -8.43 23.48 8.16
C LEU A 573 -9.81 23.19 7.58
N LYS A 574 -10.85 22.98 8.40
CA LYS A 574 -12.19 22.56 7.93
C LYS A 574 -12.76 23.51 6.88
N ASP A 575 -12.76 24.80 7.14
CA ASP A 575 -13.29 25.81 6.21
C ASP A 575 -12.52 25.82 4.89
N THR A 576 -11.21 25.59 4.96
CA THR A 576 -10.38 25.50 3.75
C THR A 576 -10.71 24.25 2.95
N ILE A 577 -10.87 23.09 3.61
CA ILE A 577 -11.24 21.85 2.90
C ILE A 577 -12.65 21.95 2.32
N GLN A 578 -13.61 22.53 3.04
CA GLN A 578 -14.96 22.82 2.53
C GLN A 578 -14.89 23.69 1.27
N LEU A 579 -14.14 24.80 1.30
CA LEU A 579 -13.97 25.66 0.13
C LEU A 579 -13.38 24.91 -1.07
N LEU A 580 -12.36 24.06 -0.85
CA LEU A 580 -11.78 23.26 -1.92
C LEU A 580 -12.78 22.24 -2.48
N MET A 581 -13.62 21.64 -1.64
CA MET A 581 -14.70 20.76 -2.08
C MET A 581 -15.74 21.51 -2.92
N ASP A 582 -16.23 22.66 -2.44
CA ASP A 582 -17.28 23.45 -3.11
C ASP A 582 -16.84 24.00 -4.47
N LYS A 583 -15.54 24.29 -4.61
CA LYS A 583 -14.95 24.78 -5.85
C LYS A 583 -14.50 23.66 -6.79
N GLY A 584 -14.76 22.39 -6.45
CA GLY A 584 -14.36 21.24 -7.26
C GLY A 584 -12.85 21.06 -7.37
N LEU A 585 -12.08 21.55 -6.38
CA LEU A 585 -10.61 21.46 -6.34
C LEU A 585 -10.11 20.16 -5.70
N ILE A 586 -11.00 19.38 -5.09
CA ILE A 586 -10.74 18.01 -4.64
C ILE A 586 -11.47 17.06 -5.58
N ASP A 587 -10.72 16.50 -6.54
CA ASP A 587 -11.23 15.55 -7.52
C ASP A 587 -10.78 14.12 -7.18
N PHE A 588 -11.76 13.33 -6.76
CA PHE A 588 -11.60 11.92 -6.39
C PHE A 588 -11.33 11.02 -7.60
N GLU A 589 -11.92 11.32 -8.75
CA GLU A 589 -11.79 10.53 -9.99
C GLU A 589 -10.43 10.78 -10.63
N MET A 590 -10.01 12.05 -10.72
CA MET A 590 -8.70 12.44 -11.25
C MET A 590 -7.55 11.66 -10.57
N THR A 591 -7.63 11.44 -9.25
CA THR A 591 -6.58 10.69 -8.52
C THR A 591 -6.48 9.23 -8.99
N SER A 592 -7.62 8.58 -9.20
CA SER A 592 -7.70 7.18 -9.68
C SER A 592 -7.31 7.08 -11.16
N ASP A 593 -7.75 8.03 -11.98
CA ASP A 593 -7.47 8.04 -13.41
C ASP A 593 -5.99 8.27 -13.69
N TRP A 594 -5.36 9.20 -12.99
CA TRP A 594 -3.91 9.39 -13.07
C TRP A 594 -3.16 8.12 -12.68
N GLN A 595 -3.59 7.43 -11.61
CA GLN A 595 -2.95 6.18 -11.20
C GLN A 595 -3.11 5.08 -12.27
N THR A 596 -4.29 4.99 -12.88
CA THR A 596 -4.58 4.02 -13.95
C THR A 596 -3.75 4.30 -15.20
N GLN A 597 -3.61 5.57 -15.60
CA GLN A 597 -2.78 5.97 -16.72
C GLN A 597 -1.29 5.71 -16.44
N LEU A 598 -0.81 6.07 -15.25
CA LEU A 598 0.56 5.80 -14.82
C LEU A 598 0.90 4.31 -14.92
N ASN A 599 0.02 3.42 -14.46
CA ASN A 599 0.29 1.97 -14.50
C ASN A 599 0.39 1.39 -15.93
N LYS A 600 -0.08 2.12 -16.95
CA LYS A 600 -0.09 1.69 -18.36
C LYS A 600 1.06 2.26 -19.19
N LEU A 601 1.86 3.18 -18.64
CA LEU A 601 2.96 3.78 -19.38
C LEU A 601 4.04 2.75 -19.66
N SER A 602 4.47 2.68 -20.92
CA SER A 602 5.44 1.71 -21.42
C SER A 602 6.75 2.36 -21.89
N ASN A 603 6.74 3.67 -22.15
CA ASN A 603 7.88 4.40 -22.69
C ASN A 603 7.83 5.90 -22.37
N TYR A 604 8.92 6.60 -22.66
CA TYR A 604 9.09 8.01 -22.33
C TYR A 604 8.12 8.93 -23.07
N ASP A 605 7.77 8.65 -24.33
CA ASP A 605 6.83 9.49 -25.08
C ASP A 605 5.43 9.46 -24.46
N GLN A 606 4.98 8.29 -24.01
CA GLN A 606 3.75 8.16 -23.23
C GLN A 606 3.84 8.88 -21.89
N ALA A 607 5.01 8.88 -21.23
CA ALA A 607 5.22 9.67 -20.02
C ALA A 607 5.06 11.18 -20.27
N ILE A 608 5.59 11.69 -21.39
CA ILE A 608 5.39 13.09 -21.79
C ILE A 608 3.93 13.40 -22.06
N GLN A 609 3.23 12.55 -22.84
CA GLN A 609 1.80 12.73 -23.11
C GLN A 609 0.97 12.76 -21.82
N PHE A 610 1.30 11.90 -20.86
CA PHE A 610 0.68 11.91 -19.54
C PHE A 610 0.95 13.24 -18.81
N ILE A 611 2.19 13.71 -18.74
CA ILE A 611 2.54 14.98 -18.10
C ILE A 611 1.80 16.16 -18.74
N GLU A 612 1.69 16.21 -20.08
CA GLU A 612 0.92 17.28 -20.73
C GLU A 612 -0.58 17.18 -20.42
N SER A 613 -1.12 15.98 -20.21
CA SER A 613 -2.50 15.81 -19.76
C SER A 613 -2.69 16.36 -18.35
N THR A 614 -1.80 16.03 -17.40
CA THR A 614 -1.92 16.48 -16.01
C THR A 614 -1.74 18.00 -15.86
N ARG A 615 -1.03 18.65 -16.77
CA ARG A 615 -0.92 20.10 -16.84
C ARG A 615 -2.24 20.78 -17.15
N LYS A 616 -3.06 20.21 -18.03
CA LYS A 616 -4.42 20.74 -18.32
C LYS A 616 -5.29 20.73 -17.07
N ASP A 617 -5.23 19.66 -16.29
CA ASP A 617 -5.93 19.55 -15.01
C ASP A 617 -5.41 20.62 -14.02
N THR A 618 -4.09 20.81 -13.96
CA THR A 618 -3.45 21.80 -13.07
C THR A 618 -3.76 23.25 -13.49
N GLU A 619 -3.90 23.53 -14.78
CA GLU A 619 -4.34 24.82 -15.30
C GLU A 619 -5.80 25.13 -14.93
N GLN A 620 -6.67 24.12 -14.93
CA GLN A 620 -8.04 24.28 -14.42
C GLN A 620 -8.03 24.65 -12.95
N VAL A 621 -7.24 23.95 -12.13
CA VAL A 621 -7.03 24.29 -10.71
C VAL A 621 -6.54 25.73 -10.55
N HIS A 622 -5.56 26.15 -11.37
CA HIS A 622 -5.03 27.52 -11.35
C HIS A 622 -6.11 28.58 -11.63
N ARG A 623 -6.93 28.38 -12.66
CA ARG A 623 -8.05 29.28 -13.00
C ARG A 623 -9.03 29.42 -11.83
N THR A 624 -9.42 28.32 -11.23
CA THR A 624 -10.31 28.35 -10.05
C THR A 624 -9.69 29.08 -8.87
N PHE A 625 -8.38 28.90 -8.62
CA PHE A 625 -7.70 29.67 -7.56
C PHE A 625 -7.59 31.16 -7.88
N LYS A 626 -7.45 31.54 -9.15
CA LYS A 626 -7.47 32.95 -9.58
C LYS A 626 -8.78 33.61 -9.17
N ASP A 627 -9.90 32.92 -9.36
CA ASP A 627 -11.23 33.41 -8.99
C ASP A 627 -11.49 33.41 -7.46
N ILE A 628 -10.81 32.54 -6.71
CA ILE A 628 -10.89 32.52 -5.24
C ILE A 628 -10.05 33.64 -4.63
N LEU A 629 -8.92 33.97 -5.26
CA LEU A 629 -7.92 34.89 -4.73
C LEU A 629 -8.14 36.34 -5.18
N SER A 630 -8.83 36.58 -6.31
CA SER A 630 -9.41 37.88 -6.62
C SER A 630 -10.41 38.35 -5.55
#